data_AF-A0A2J7QH95-F1
#
_entry.id   AF-A0A2J7QH95-F1
#
_cell.length_a   1.000
_cell.length_b   1.000
_cell.length_c   1.000
_cell.angle_alpha   90.00
_cell.angle_beta   90.00
_cell.angle_gamma   90.00
#
_symmetry.space_group_name_H-M   'P 1'
#
loop_
_entity.id
_entity.type
_entity.pdbx_description
1 polymer ?
#
loop_
_entity_poly.entity_id
_entity_poly.type
_entity_poly.pdbx_seq_one_letter_code
_entity_poly.pdbx_strand_id
1 'polypeptide(L)'
;MWFMRMFILVHCRNCFLEEDIVIAENTSVGENSHISHSVIGKNCHIGKNVTICNSYVWDNVTVGDNCHINFTLVGHQSKLGTGVRLSKGCVLCPGVVLPLDTHLEGSILVASSEQNKESLEQDEAYKLEKLADKAYCLHVDQAEYDCEAEGRAQHLCGLWLGTSGLDSKSDSEEDLSASSEMSDHASPVPDDIHLFFSEVMDSLTRGYDDKLHPDNLILEINSSRYAYNVSVREVNYFVVKALLSLPIQAQSADSGLKYVMEFSKMLRDLFPILQNYVRNSDAQDDCLQALEDMAASTDTVCEGLLKLLHLLYDKDILGEDAILKWYNSDDKSSTAAALRKQVAPFIKWLEEADEESDESQSD
;
A
#
# COMPACT_ATOMS: atom_id res chain seq x y z
N MET A 1 -15.95 10.46 22.34
CA MET A 1 -15.98 11.84 21.80
C MET A 1 -14.91 12.68 22.49
N TRP A 2 -13.64 12.41 22.20
CA TRP A 2 -12.51 13.22 22.66
C TRP A 2 -12.03 14.04 21.46
N PHE A 3 -12.40 15.31 21.45
CA PHE A 3 -11.90 16.32 20.53
C PHE A 3 -10.41 16.54 20.82
N MET A 4 -9.52 15.86 20.10
CA MET A 4 -8.08 16.14 20.21
C MET A 4 -7.70 17.28 19.25
N ARG A 5 -8.07 18.49 19.65
CA ARG A 5 -7.49 19.73 19.10
C ARG A 5 -6.04 19.82 19.60
N MET A 6 -5.12 19.17 18.91
CA MET A 6 -3.69 19.35 19.15
C MET A 6 -3.28 20.70 18.53
N PHE A 7 -3.40 21.77 19.31
CA PHE A 7 -2.90 23.09 18.96
C PHE A 7 -1.37 23.05 18.95
N ILE A 8 -0.78 22.80 17.79
CA ILE A 8 0.60 23.22 17.52
C ILE A 8 0.56 24.74 17.31
N LEU A 9 1.43 25.43 18.04
CA LEU A 9 1.44 26.87 18.23
C LEU A 9 1.94 27.58 16.95
N VAL A 10 1.12 27.56 15.90
CA VAL A 10 1.41 28.29 14.66
C VAL A 10 1.00 29.75 14.86
N HIS A 11 1.98 30.65 14.87
CA HIS A 11 1.75 32.10 14.92
C HIS A 11 1.14 32.57 13.59
N CYS A 12 -0.19 32.47 13.49
CA CYS A 12 -0.93 32.73 12.27
C CYS A 12 -2.12 33.63 12.54
N ARG A 13 -2.08 34.86 12.01
CA ARG A 13 -3.25 35.73 12.00
C ARG A 13 -4.16 35.32 10.85
N ASN A 14 -5.44 35.09 11.13
CA ASN A 14 -6.48 34.77 10.14
C ASN A 14 -6.22 33.53 9.26
N CYS A 15 -5.66 32.45 9.80
CA CYS A 15 -5.60 31.18 9.07
C CYS A 15 -6.84 30.33 9.38
N PHE A 16 -7.39 29.70 8.34
CA PHE A 16 -8.54 28.81 8.42
C PHE A 16 -8.04 27.37 8.33
N LEU A 17 -8.13 26.67 9.46
CA LEU A 17 -7.82 25.25 9.55
C LEU A 17 -9.15 24.53 9.80
N GLU A 18 -9.56 23.67 8.86
CA GLU A 18 -10.79 22.88 8.94
C GLU A 18 -10.53 21.49 9.59
N GLU A 19 -11.03 20.42 8.97
CA GLU A 19 -10.99 19.03 9.47
C GLU A 19 -9.83 18.23 8.83
N ASP A 20 -9.38 17.19 9.54
CA ASP A 20 -8.34 16.24 9.11
C ASP A 20 -7.01 16.89 8.69
N ILE A 21 -6.45 17.71 9.59
CA ILE A 21 -5.20 18.44 9.34
C ILE A 21 -4.15 18.00 10.33
N VAL A 22 -2.98 17.67 9.79
CA VAL A 22 -1.76 17.44 10.58
C VAL A 22 -0.71 18.44 10.13
N ILE A 23 -0.17 19.22 11.07
CA ILE A 23 0.93 20.16 10.82
C ILE A 23 2.05 19.77 11.77
N ALA A 24 3.21 19.39 11.24
CA ALA A 24 4.33 18.98 12.08
C ALA A 24 5.12 20.19 12.65
N GLU A 25 6.11 19.88 13.48
CA GLU A 25 6.92 20.88 14.18
C GLU A 25 7.72 21.80 13.23
N ASN A 26 8.01 23.02 13.70
CA ASN A 26 8.77 24.05 12.99
C ASN A 26 8.18 24.49 11.63
N THR A 27 6.89 24.27 11.42
CA THR A 27 6.19 24.73 10.22
C THR A 27 5.53 26.09 10.45
N SER A 28 5.76 27.04 9.54
CA SER A 28 5.13 28.36 9.53
C SER A 28 4.06 28.43 8.45
N VAL A 29 2.87 28.93 8.78
CA VAL A 29 1.81 29.22 7.81
C VAL A 29 1.63 30.74 7.69
N GLY A 30 1.32 31.23 6.49
CA GLY A 30 1.11 32.65 6.23
C GLY A 30 -0.36 33.06 6.37
N GLU A 31 -0.60 34.34 6.61
CA GLU A 31 -1.93 34.90 6.84
C GLU A 31 -2.94 34.60 5.73
N ASN A 32 -4.22 34.48 6.08
CA ASN A 32 -5.33 34.17 5.16
C ASN A 32 -5.19 32.86 4.39
N SER A 33 -4.40 31.92 4.88
CA SER A 33 -4.29 30.59 4.28
C SER A 33 -5.40 29.66 4.77
N HIS A 34 -5.81 28.75 3.90
CA HIS A 34 -6.86 27.76 4.12
C HIS A 34 -6.27 26.37 3.94
N ILE A 35 -6.39 25.52 4.96
CA ILE A 35 -5.89 24.14 4.91
C ILE A 35 -7.04 23.21 5.33
N SER A 36 -7.25 22.12 4.58
CA SER A 36 -8.25 21.07 4.88
C SER A 36 -7.82 19.70 4.35
N HIS A 37 -8.15 18.63 5.07
CA HIS A 37 -7.84 17.23 4.71
C HIS A 37 -6.42 17.01 4.20
N SER A 38 -5.42 17.56 4.89
CA SER A 38 -4.04 17.64 4.39
C SER A 38 -3.02 17.43 5.50
N VAL A 39 -1.89 16.82 5.13
CA VAL A 39 -0.75 16.58 6.03
C VAL A 39 0.41 17.47 5.60
N ILE A 40 0.97 18.21 6.55
CA ILE A 40 2.12 19.10 6.36
C ILE A 40 3.25 18.63 7.26
N GLY A 41 4.38 18.29 6.64
CA GLY A 41 5.61 17.83 7.27
C GLY A 41 6.34 18.91 8.06
N LYS A 42 7.52 18.54 8.56
CA LYS A 42 8.36 19.36 9.45
C LYS A 42 9.12 20.42 8.69
N ASN A 43 9.41 21.55 9.35
CA ASN A 43 10.21 22.66 8.81
C ASN A 43 9.66 23.27 7.51
N CYS A 44 8.35 23.23 7.31
CA CYS A 44 7.70 23.77 6.11
C CYS A 44 7.42 25.27 6.25
N HIS A 45 7.48 25.98 5.13
CA HIS A 45 7.20 27.41 5.06
C HIS A 45 6.07 27.65 4.06
N ILE A 46 4.85 27.85 4.56
CA ILE A 46 3.67 28.15 3.75
C ILE A 46 3.46 29.67 3.70
N GLY A 47 3.36 30.22 2.50
CA GLY A 47 3.12 31.65 2.24
C GLY A 47 1.72 32.12 2.64
N LYS A 48 1.39 33.34 2.24
CA LYS A 48 0.10 34.01 2.50
C LYS A 48 -0.93 33.68 1.42
N ASN A 49 -2.21 33.67 1.80
CA ASN A 49 -3.33 33.40 0.88
C ASN A 49 -3.15 32.07 0.11
N VAL A 50 -2.67 31.04 0.81
CA VAL A 50 -2.46 29.71 0.23
C VAL A 50 -3.65 28.81 0.56
N THR A 51 -4.12 28.05 -0.42
CA THR A 51 -5.16 27.03 -0.23
C THR A 51 -4.54 25.64 -0.42
N ILE A 52 -4.59 24.79 0.60
CA ILE A 52 -4.11 23.40 0.55
C ILE A 52 -5.26 22.46 0.93
N CYS A 53 -5.70 21.63 -0.01
CA CYS A 53 -6.81 20.69 0.18
C CYS A 53 -6.42 19.29 -0.29
N ASN A 54 -6.80 18.25 0.45
CA ASN A 54 -6.63 16.84 0.03
C ASN A 54 -5.19 16.51 -0.40
N SER A 55 -4.19 17.10 0.24
CA SER A 55 -2.81 17.08 -0.25
C SER A 55 -1.80 16.66 0.82
N TYR A 56 -0.71 16.05 0.37
CA TYR A 56 0.41 15.64 1.24
C TYR A 56 1.63 16.49 0.93
N VAL A 57 2.06 17.27 1.92
CA VAL A 57 3.23 18.13 1.84
C VAL A 57 4.30 17.57 2.77
N TRP A 58 5.40 17.07 2.21
CA TRP A 58 6.50 16.51 2.99
C TRP A 58 7.40 17.57 3.65
N ASP A 59 8.42 17.09 4.35
CA ASP A 59 9.34 17.93 5.12
C ASP A 59 10.16 18.91 4.26
N ASN A 60 10.50 20.04 4.87
CA ASN A 60 11.36 21.09 4.30
C ASN A 60 10.81 21.70 3.00
N VAL A 61 9.48 21.72 2.82
CA VAL A 61 8.85 22.31 1.66
C VAL A 61 8.63 23.81 1.87
N THR A 62 8.89 24.60 0.82
CA THR A 62 8.59 26.05 0.79
C THR A 62 7.50 26.32 -0.25
N VAL A 63 6.38 26.89 0.19
CA VAL A 63 5.26 27.28 -0.67
C VAL A 63 5.15 28.80 -0.69
N GLY A 64 5.18 29.41 -1.88
CA GLY A 64 5.01 30.85 -2.07
C GLY A 64 3.59 31.35 -1.80
N ASP A 65 3.40 32.67 -1.89
CA ASP A 65 2.09 33.28 -1.65
C ASP A 65 1.09 32.94 -2.78
N ASN A 66 -0.21 33.03 -2.51
CA ASN A 66 -1.29 32.85 -3.50
C ASN A 66 -1.33 31.48 -4.19
N CYS A 67 -0.74 30.44 -3.59
CA CYS A 67 -0.71 29.10 -4.16
C CYS A 67 -2.04 28.35 -3.91
N HIS A 68 -2.41 27.48 -4.85
CA HIS A 68 -3.55 26.57 -4.72
C HIS A 68 -3.05 25.15 -4.95
N ILE A 69 -3.14 24.30 -3.94
CA ILE A 69 -2.65 22.93 -3.96
C ILE A 69 -3.84 22.03 -3.65
N ASN A 70 -4.26 21.20 -4.60
CA ASN A 70 -5.40 20.31 -4.44
C ASN A 70 -5.12 18.90 -4.98
N PHE A 71 -5.42 17.86 -4.21
CA PHE A 71 -5.20 16.45 -4.59
C PHE A 71 -3.79 16.18 -5.14
N THR A 72 -2.77 16.72 -4.45
CA THR A 72 -1.37 16.73 -4.90
C THR A 72 -0.45 16.15 -3.84
N LEU A 73 0.62 15.47 -4.28
CA LEU A 73 1.72 15.06 -3.42
C LEU A 73 2.95 15.95 -3.69
N VAL A 74 3.49 16.56 -2.63
CA VAL A 74 4.67 17.42 -2.68
C VAL A 74 5.81 16.78 -1.91
N GLY A 75 6.82 16.28 -2.63
CA GLY A 75 8.00 15.64 -2.08
C GLY A 75 8.90 16.59 -1.29
N HIS A 76 9.79 16.02 -0.48
CA HIS A 76 10.64 16.77 0.46
C HIS A 76 11.57 17.76 -0.26
N GLN A 77 11.93 18.86 0.40
CA GLN A 77 12.80 19.91 -0.15
C GLN A 77 12.29 20.63 -1.42
N SER A 78 11.01 20.46 -1.76
CA SER A 78 10.41 21.15 -2.92
C SER A 78 10.17 22.63 -2.63
N LYS A 79 10.25 23.45 -3.68
CA LYS A 79 10.01 24.90 -3.60
C LYS A 79 9.00 25.32 -4.65
N LEU A 80 7.86 25.84 -4.22
CA LEU A 80 6.81 26.34 -5.09
C LEU A 80 6.87 27.86 -5.12
N GLY A 81 6.97 28.44 -6.32
CA GLY A 81 6.87 29.88 -6.51
C GLY A 81 5.49 30.44 -6.15
N THR A 82 5.41 31.76 -6.00
CA THR A 82 4.13 32.48 -5.82
C THR A 82 3.17 32.22 -6.98
N GLY A 83 1.88 32.04 -6.68
CA GLY A 83 0.81 31.90 -7.69
C GLY A 83 0.70 30.50 -8.32
N VAL A 84 1.47 29.52 -7.84
CA VAL A 84 1.43 28.15 -8.36
C VAL A 84 0.07 27.51 -8.08
N ARG A 85 -0.51 26.86 -9.10
CA ARG A 85 -1.73 26.06 -8.97
C ARG A 85 -1.47 24.61 -9.39
N LEU A 86 -1.65 23.71 -8.44
CA LEU A 86 -1.52 22.27 -8.60
C LEU A 86 -2.91 21.66 -8.41
N SER A 87 -3.39 21.02 -9.48
CA SER A 87 -4.67 20.32 -9.51
C SER A 87 -4.47 18.82 -9.34
N LYS A 88 -5.58 18.07 -9.35
CA LYS A 88 -5.60 16.63 -9.13
C LYS A 88 -4.59 15.87 -10.01
N GLY A 89 -3.91 14.91 -9.38
CA GLY A 89 -2.99 14.00 -10.07
C GLY A 89 -1.59 14.58 -10.26
N CYS A 90 -1.26 15.70 -9.62
CA CYS A 90 0.11 16.21 -9.59
C CYS A 90 0.95 15.47 -8.53
N VAL A 91 2.13 15.00 -8.95
CA VAL A 91 3.13 14.40 -8.06
C VAL A 91 4.45 15.12 -8.25
N LEU A 92 4.91 15.81 -7.21
CA LEU A 92 6.20 16.50 -7.21
C LEU A 92 7.20 15.64 -6.47
N CYS A 93 8.23 15.22 -7.19
CA CYS A 93 9.35 14.48 -6.62
C CYS A 93 10.17 15.39 -5.70
N PRO A 94 11.03 14.82 -4.84
CA PRO A 94 11.87 15.61 -3.96
C PRO A 94 12.79 16.59 -4.70
N GLY A 95 12.93 17.78 -4.13
CA GLY A 95 13.83 18.81 -4.64
C GLY A 95 13.33 19.58 -5.87
N VAL A 96 12.07 19.37 -6.29
CA VAL A 96 11.48 20.09 -7.43
C VAL A 96 11.32 21.57 -7.10
N VAL A 97 11.72 22.44 -8.02
CA VAL A 97 11.53 23.89 -7.90
C VAL A 97 10.62 24.39 -9.02
N LEU A 98 9.40 24.79 -8.65
CA LEU A 98 8.44 25.36 -9.58
C LEU A 98 8.56 26.88 -9.69
N PRO A 99 8.51 27.44 -10.91
CA PRO A 99 8.54 28.87 -11.11
C PRO A 99 7.22 29.53 -10.71
N LEU A 100 7.23 30.86 -10.66
CA LEU A 100 6.07 31.70 -10.37
C LEU A 100 4.94 31.45 -11.38
N ASP A 101 3.68 31.54 -10.94
CA ASP A 101 2.48 31.44 -11.79
C ASP A 101 2.40 30.17 -12.66
N THR A 102 2.90 29.04 -12.14
CA THR A 102 2.83 27.75 -12.82
C THR A 102 1.48 27.08 -12.59
N HIS A 103 0.88 26.52 -13.65
CA HIS A 103 -0.38 25.78 -13.57
C HIS A 103 -0.21 24.37 -14.10
N LEU A 104 -0.50 23.36 -13.28
CA LEU A 104 -0.33 21.95 -13.61
C LEU A 104 -1.53 21.12 -13.20
N GLU A 105 -1.80 20.09 -13.99
CA GLU A 105 -2.86 19.10 -13.75
C GLU A 105 -2.37 17.74 -14.26
N GLY A 106 -2.57 16.68 -13.47
CA GLY A 106 -2.22 15.31 -13.87
C GLY A 106 -0.76 15.06 -14.27
N SER A 107 0.19 15.81 -13.70
CA SER A 107 1.60 15.81 -14.13
C SER A 107 2.53 15.28 -13.05
N ILE A 108 3.49 14.43 -13.43
CA ILE A 108 4.59 13.99 -12.57
C ILE A 108 5.81 14.86 -12.85
N LEU A 109 6.37 15.46 -11.80
CA LEU A 109 7.49 16.39 -11.90
C LEU A 109 8.72 15.83 -11.20
N VAL A 110 9.84 15.76 -11.92
CA VAL A 110 11.11 15.25 -11.40
C VAL A 110 12.14 16.38 -11.30
N ALA A 111 12.91 16.39 -10.21
CA ALA A 111 14.04 17.30 -10.05
C ALA A 111 15.26 16.73 -10.78
N SER A 112 15.87 17.51 -11.68
CA SER A 112 17.15 17.11 -12.28
C SER A 112 18.30 17.51 -11.35
N SER A 113 19.04 16.52 -10.87
CA SER A 113 20.49 16.64 -10.67
C SER A 113 21.18 16.28 -11.99
N GLU A 114 22.40 16.78 -12.22
CA GLU A 114 23.20 16.47 -13.42
C GLU A 114 23.41 14.95 -13.62
N GLN A 115 23.31 14.16 -12.56
CA GLN A 115 23.45 12.70 -12.58
C GLN A 115 22.19 11.95 -13.06
N ASN A 116 20.99 12.51 -12.90
CA ASN A 116 19.73 11.85 -13.33
C ASN A 116 19.42 12.05 -14.82
N LYS A 117 19.96 13.09 -15.48
CA LYS A 117 19.70 13.32 -16.92
C LYS A 117 20.25 12.23 -17.82
N GLU A 118 21.46 11.75 -17.54
CA GLU A 118 22.12 10.74 -18.37
C GLU A 118 21.42 9.37 -18.31
N SER A 119 20.78 9.04 -17.18
CA SER A 119 20.02 7.79 -17.02
C SER A 119 18.61 7.86 -17.64
N LEU A 120 18.03 9.06 -17.76
CA LEU A 120 16.66 9.26 -18.24
C LEU A 120 16.57 9.47 -19.76
N GLU A 121 17.64 9.99 -20.39
CA GLU A 121 17.70 10.19 -21.85
C GLU A 121 18.09 8.91 -22.62
N GLN A 122 18.45 7.82 -21.93
CA GLN A 122 18.80 6.53 -22.56
C GLN A 122 17.59 5.63 -22.85
N ASP A 123 16.41 5.98 -22.36
CA ASP A 123 15.21 5.14 -22.45
C ASP A 123 14.14 5.86 -23.31
N GLU A 124 13.80 5.30 -24.48
CA GLU A 124 12.90 5.95 -25.46
C GLU A 124 11.44 6.09 -24.96
N ALA A 125 11.10 5.52 -23.80
CA ALA A 125 9.76 5.50 -23.22
C ALA A 125 9.34 6.78 -22.46
N TYR A 126 10.29 7.64 -22.05
CA TYR A 126 10.01 8.82 -21.23
C TYR A 126 10.38 10.12 -21.94
N LYS A 127 9.39 10.99 -22.14
CA LYS A 127 9.63 12.35 -22.64
C LYS A 127 9.69 13.33 -21.48
N LEU A 128 10.86 13.94 -21.28
CA LEU A 128 11.09 15.00 -20.30
C LEU A 128 10.88 16.37 -20.94
N GLU A 129 9.83 17.07 -20.55
CA GLU A 129 9.64 18.48 -20.91
C GLU A 129 10.23 19.39 -19.83
N LYS A 130 11.24 20.20 -20.19
CA LYS A 130 11.84 21.15 -19.26
C LYS A 130 10.83 22.24 -18.91
N LEU A 131 10.42 22.30 -17.65
CA LEU A 131 9.48 23.30 -17.14
C LEU A 131 10.22 24.44 -16.41
N ALA A 132 11.31 24.11 -15.72
CA ALA A 132 12.23 25.07 -15.11
C ALA A 132 13.64 24.49 -14.98
N ASP A 133 14.58 25.27 -14.44
CA ASP A 133 15.98 24.82 -14.27
C ASP A 133 16.14 23.58 -13.39
N LYS A 134 15.18 23.33 -12.48
CA LYS A 134 15.14 22.15 -11.60
C LYS A 134 13.79 21.43 -11.62
N ALA A 135 12.99 21.59 -12.67
CA ALA A 135 11.70 20.91 -12.80
C ALA A 135 11.49 20.42 -14.23
N TYR A 136 11.26 19.12 -14.36
CA TYR A 136 10.99 18.44 -15.62
C TYR A 136 9.67 17.69 -15.50
N CYS A 137 8.79 17.88 -16.48
CA CYS A 137 7.55 17.12 -16.59
C CYS A 137 7.85 15.78 -17.26
N LEU A 138 7.49 14.69 -16.60
CA LEU A 138 7.60 13.34 -17.14
C LEU A 138 6.30 13.00 -17.86
N HIS A 139 6.36 12.88 -19.18
CA HIS A 139 5.27 12.31 -19.97
C HIS A 139 5.57 10.84 -20.23
N VAL A 140 4.65 9.98 -19.79
CA VAL A 140 4.69 8.54 -20.07
C VAL A 140 3.85 8.31 -21.33
N ASP A 141 4.48 7.88 -22.43
CA ASP A 141 3.73 7.52 -23.64
C ASP A 141 2.86 6.28 -23.34
N GLN A 142 1.54 6.43 -23.44
CA GLN A 142 0.53 5.41 -23.07
C GLN A 142 0.50 4.14 -23.95
N ALA A 143 1.53 3.89 -24.76
CA ALA A 143 1.56 2.78 -25.72
C ALA A 143 2.23 1.48 -25.19
N GLU A 144 2.96 1.53 -24.08
CA GLU A 144 3.66 0.38 -23.49
C GLU A 144 3.43 0.32 -21.98
N TYR A 145 2.23 -0.11 -21.58
CA TYR A 145 1.96 -0.51 -20.20
C TYR A 145 2.44 -1.97 -20.01
N ASP A 146 3.70 -2.13 -19.60
CA ASP A 146 4.22 -3.36 -18.99
C ASP A 146 4.55 -3.12 -17.51
N CYS A 147 4.35 -4.14 -16.68
CA CYS A 147 4.47 -4.14 -15.21
C CYS A 147 5.85 -3.71 -14.66
N GLU A 148 6.88 -3.64 -15.51
CA GLU A 148 8.20 -3.12 -15.12
C GLU A 148 8.23 -1.58 -14.93
N ALA A 149 7.22 -0.85 -15.40
CA ALA A 149 7.17 0.61 -15.33
C ALA A 149 6.87 1.16 -13.92
N GLU A 150 6.20 0.38 -13.06
CA GLU A 150 5.72 0.83 -11.74
C GLU A 150 6.87 0.96 -10.72
N GLY A 151 7.77 -0.02 -10.66
CA GLY A 151 8.99 0.05 -9.86
C GLY A 151 9.99 1.10 -10.36
N ARG A 152 9.99 1.38 -11.67
CA ARG A 152 10.85 2.40 -12.29
C ARG A 152 10.35 3.81 -12.01
N ALA A 153 9.04 4.06 -12.03
CA ALA A 153 8.46 5.35 -11.63
C ALA A 153 8.77 5.68 -10.15
N GLN A 154 8.72 4.68 -9.25
CA GLN A 154 9.11 4.83 -7.84
C GLN A 154 10.61 5.16 -7.67
N HIS A 155 11.48 4.50 -8.44
CA HIS A 155 12.92 4.77 -8.45
C HIS A 155 13.25 6.15 -9.07
N LEU A 156 12.52 6.57 -10.11
CA LEU A 156 12.66 7.89 -10.75
C LEU A 156 12.21 9.03 -9.85
N CYS A 157 11.13 8.82 -9.10
CA CYS A 157 10.49 9.90 -8.36
C CYS A 157 11.20 10.24 -7.05
N GLY A 158 12.19 9.47 -6.60
CA GLY A 158 12.90 9.71 -5.32
C GLY A 158 11.98 9.73 -4.09
N LEU A 159 10.70 9.43 -4.26
CA LEU A 159 9.70 9.21 -3.23
C LEU A 159 9.96 7.84 -2.64
N TRP A 160 11.08 7.72 -1.91
CA TRP A 160 11.29 6.64 -0.97
C TRP A 160 10.25 6.79 0.15
N LEU A 161 9.08 6.20 -0.04
CA LEU A 161 8.27 5.70 1.07
C LEU A 161 9.06 4.52 1.64
N GLY A 162 10.07 4.84 2.47
CA GLY A 162 11.15 3.93 2.75
C GLY A 162 10.72 2.72 3.55
N THR A 163 10.93 1.54 2.97
CA THR A 163 11.39 0.36 3.71
C THR A 163 12.90 0.22 3.48
N SER A 164 13.71 0.94 4.26
CA SER A 164 14.97 0.44 4.80
C SER A 164 15.77 1.53 5.54
N GLY A 165 16.05 1.26 6.81
CA GLY A 165 17.31 1.65 7.45
C GLY A 165 17.30 2.82 8.44
N LEU A 166 17.34 2.46 9.74
CA LEU A 166 18.03 3.15 10.85
C LEU A 166 17.33 4.44 11.37
N ASP A 167 17.09 4.69 12.66
CA ASP A 167 17.75 4.28 13.89
C ASP A 167 16.79 4.32 15.10
N SER A 168 17.06 3.42 16.04
CA SER A 168 16.53 3.37 17.39
C SER A 168 16.58 4.70 18.15
N LYS A 169 15.50 5.03 18.89
CA LYS A 169 15.53 5.42 20.31
C LYS A 169 14.12 5.49 20.90
N SER A 170 13.97 4.81 22.03
CA SER A 170 12.82 4.79 22.92
C SER A 170 12.50 6.18 23.51
N ASP A 171 11.25 6.42 23.89
CA ASP A 171 10.87 6.48 25.31
C ASP A 171 9.38 6.85 25.54
N SER A 172 8.80 6.11 26.48
CA SER A 172 7.72 6.45 27.43
C SER A 172 6.26 6.57 26.96
N GLU A 173 5.53 5.49 27.26
CA GLU A 173 4.11 5.40 27.64
C GLU A 173 3.72 6.37 28.77
N GLU A 174 2.50 6.94 28.74
CA GLU A 174 1.65 7.11 29.94
C GLU A 174 0.15 6.97 29.57
N ASP A 175 -0.53 6.15 30.36
CA ASP A 175 -1.92 5.68 30.34
C ASP A 175 -3.00 6.79 30.30
N LEU A 176 -4.20 6.48 29.76
CA LEU A 176 -5.48 6.67 30.49
C LEU A 176 -6.64 5.83 29.90
N SER A 177 -7.43 5.30 30.83
CA SER A 177 -8.44 4.24 30.75
C SER A 177 -9.87 4.63 30.33
N ALA A 178 -10.62 3.62 29.84
CA ALA A 178 -12.09 3.45 29.85
C ALA A 178 -12.91 4.38 28.91
N SER A 179 -13.96 3.96 28.20
CA SER A 179 -14.91 2.84 28.33
C SER A 179 -15.64 2.60 26.99
N SER A 180 -16.17 1.38 26.84
CA SER A 180 -17.17 0.90 25.87
C SER A 180 -18.09 1.93 25.21
N GLU A 181 -18.23 1.86 23.88
CA GLU A 181 -19.50 1.56 23.19
C GLU A 181 -19.31 1.45 21.67
N MET A 182 -20.04 0.51 21.08
CA MET A 182 -19.99 0.07 19.68
C MET A 182 -20.37 1.20 18.70
N SER A 183 -19.54 1.40 17.67
CA SER A 183 -19.92 2.02 16.41
C SER A 183 -18.88 1.64 15.35
N ASP A 184 -19.33 0.90 14.33
CA ASP A 184 -18.60 0.62 13.12
C ASP A 184 -18.07 1.89 12.43
N HIS A 185 -16.97 1.70 11.69
CA HIS A 185 -16.25 2.63 10.79
C HIS A 185 -15.19 3.56 11.40
N ALA A 186 -13.94 3.08 11.39
CA ALA A 186 -12.79 3.85 10.91
C ALA A 186 -11.69 2.85 10.51
N SER A 187 -11.35 2.77 9.22
CA SER A 187 -10.11 2.12 8.79
C SER A 187 -8.92 2.76 9.52
N PRO A 188 -7.96 1.98 10.03
CA PRO A 188 -6.84 2.52 10.80
C PRO A 188 -5.93 3.40 9.94
N VAL A 189 -5.17 4.29 10.61
CA VAL A 189 -4.12 5.11 9.97
C VAL A 189 -3.17 4.15 9.24
N PRO A 190 -2.82 4.40 7.95
CA PRO A 190 -2.08 3.43 7.12
C PRO A 190 -0.79 2.87 7.75
N ASP A 191 -0.14 3.64 8.63
CA ASP A 191 1.09 3.26 9.31
C ASP A 191 0.91 2.04 10.25
N ASP A 192 -0.23 1.93 10.94
CA ASP A 192 -0.48 0.83 11.88
C ASP A 192 -0.64 -0.52 11.16
N ILE A 193 -1.18 -0.50 9.95
CA ILE A 193 -1.37 -1.70 9.11
C ILE A 193 -0.02 -2.25 8.64
N HIS A 194 0.88 -1.36 8.22
CA HIS A 194 2.22 -1.75 7.80
C HIS A 194 3.06 -2.29 8.96
N LEU A 195 2.93 -1.68 10.15
CA LEU A 195 3.57 -2.18 11.37
C LEU A 195 3.01 -3.55 11.77
N PHE A 196 1.70 -3.72 11.74
CA PHE A 196 1.07 -5.02 12.00
C PHE A 196 1.55 -6.10 11.02
N PHE A 197 1.55 -5.81 9.71
CA PHE A 197 2.03 -6.76 8.71
C PHE A 197 3.50 -7.15 8.94
N SER A 198 4.35 -6.17 9.30
CA SER A 198 5.76 -6.42 9.62
C SER A 198 5.92 -7.33 10.84
N GLU A 199 5.13 -7.11 11.91
CA GLU A 199 5.15 -7.94 13.11
C GLU A 199 4.67 -9.38 12.83
N VAL A 200 3.63 -9.53 11.98
CA VAL A 200 3.14 -10.85 11.55
C VAL A 200 4.21 -11.57 10.72
N MET A 201 4.85 -10.88 9.78
CA MET A 201 5.96 -11.42 9.00
C MET A 201 7.11 -11.89 9.89
N ASP A 202 7.53 -11.06 10.84
CA ASP A 202 8.61 -11.38 11.78
C ASP A 202 8.25 -12.59 12.66
N SER A 203 7.03 -12.62 13.18
CA SER A 203 6.53 -13.73 14.01
C SER A 203 6.52 -15.05 13.22
N LEU A 204 6.02 -15.04 11.98
CA LEU A 204 5.97 -16.24 11.14
C LEU A 204 7.36 -16.69 10.66
N THR A 205 8.24 -15.75 10.32
CA THR A 205 9.63 -16.05 9.91
C THR A 205 10.39 -16.71 11.05
N ARG A 206 10.40 -16.08 12.24
CA ARG A 206 10.99 -16.68 13.46
C ARG A 206 10.34 -18.01 13.79
N GLY A 207 9.01 -18.08 13.70
CA GLY A 207 8.24 -19.29 13.95
C GLY A 207 8.66 -20.47 13.09
N TYR A 208 8.94 -20.22 11.81
CA TYR A 208 9.39 -21.24 10.88
C TYR A 208 10.86 -21.66 11.09
N ASP A 209 11.75 -20.69 11.31
CA ASP A 209 13.19 -20.93 11.48
C ASP A 209 13.50 -21.63 12.81
N ASP A 210 12.90 -21.16 13.90
CA ASP A 210 13.10 -21.71 15.25
C ASP A 210 12.17 -22.90 15.58
N LYS A 211 11.28 -23.27 14.64
CA LYS A 211 10.29 -24.35 14.79
C LYS A 211 9.42 -24.18 16.04
N LEU A 212 8.91 -22.96 16.22
CA LEU A 212 8.00 -22.63 17.33
C LEU A 212 6.66 -23.34 17.15
N HIS A 213 5.97 -23.60 18.28
CA HIS A 213 4.66 -24.23 18.25
C HIS A 213 3.61 -23.30 17.61
N PRO A 214 2.77 -23.77 16.67
CA PRO A 214 1.78 -22.93 15.99
C PRO A 214 0.87 -22.14 16.93
N ASP A 215 0.47 -22.72 18.07
CA ASP A 215 -0.36 -22.03 19.07
C ASP A 215 0.32 -20.78 19.65
N ASN A 216 1.65 -20.80 19.83
CA ASN A 216 2.38 -19.63 20.32
C ASN A 216 2.36 -18.50 19.28
N LEU A 217 2.53 -18.86 18.00
CA LEU A 217 2.47 -17.92 16.89
C LEU A 217 1.08 -17.31 16.74
N ILE A 218 0.02 -18.12 16.92
CA ILE A 218 -1.36 -17.63 16.94
C ILE A 218 -1.59 -16.65 18.10
N LEU A 219 -1.01 -16.91 19.28
CA LEU A 219 -1.11 -15.98 20.41
C LEU A 219 -0.35 -14.67 20.15
N GLU A 220 0.84 -14.74 19.56
CA GLU A 220 1.62 -13.55 19.15
C GLU A 220 0.85 -12.71 18.13
N ILE A 221 0.34 -13.33 17.06
CA ILE A 221 -0.44 -12.63 16.02
C ILE A 221 -1.71 -12.01 16.61
N ASN A 222 -2.42 -12.74 17.49
CA ASN A 222 -3.61 -12.21 18.15
C ASN A 222 -3.27 -11.04 19.08
N SER A 223 -2.15 -11.12 19.81
CA SER A 223 -1.67 -10.01 20.64
C SER A 223 -1.41 -8.78 19.77
N SER A 224 -0.70 -8.94 18.64
CA SER A 224 -0.43 -7.86 17.68
C SER A 224 -1.72 -7.29 17.07
N ARG A 225 -2.70 -8.14 16.75
CA ARG A 225 -4.01 -7.70 16.26
C ARG A 225 -4.67 -6.71 17.21
N TYR A 226 -4.68 -7.01 18.50
CA TYR A 226 -5.27 -6.12 19.50
C TYR A 226 -4.42 -4.88 19.73
N ALA A 227 -3.08 -4.98 19.64
CA ALA A 227 -2.17 -3.86 19.79
C ALA A 227 -2.35 -2.81 18.68
N TYR A 228 -2.49 -3.26 17.43
CA TYR A 228 -2.66 -2.38 16.26
C TYR A 228 -4.13 -2.16 15.86
N ASN A 229 -5.08 -2.63 16.67
CA ASN A 229 -6.52 -2.49 16.45
C ASN A 229 -6.98 -2.93 15.04
N VAL A 230 -6.46 -4.05 14.55
CA VAL A 230 -6.75 -4.57 13.21
C VAL A 230 -8.00 -5.45 13.22
N SER A 231 -8.86 -5.29 12.21
CA SER A 231 -10.09 -6.08 12.09
C SER A 231 -9.79 -7.56 11.81
N VAL A 232 -10.73 -8.46 12.11
CA VAL A 232 -10.54 -9.89 11.87
C VAL A 232 -10.34 -10.20 10.38
N ARG A 233 -11.06 -9.49 9.50
CA ARG A 233 -10.94 -9.58 8.04
C ARG A 233 -9.53 -9.23 7.57
N GLU A 234 -9.03 -8.08 8.02
CA GLU A 234 -7.67 -7.62 7.70
C GLU A 234 -6.61 -8.59 8.24
N VAL A 235 -6.78 -9.11 9.46
CA VAL A 235 -5.85 -10.11 10.01
C VAL A 235 -5.81 -11.38 9.17
N ASN A 236 -6.97 -11.90 8.75
CA ASN A 236 -7.01 -13.08 7.89
C ASN A 236 -6.23 -12.82 6.58
N TYR A 237 -6.51 -11.69 5.93
CA TYR A 237 -5.81 -11.27 4.72
C TYR A 237 -4.29 -11.16 4.93
N PHE A 238 -3.85 -10.44 5.97
CA PHE A 238 -2.42 -10.20 6.22
C PHE A 238 -1.66 -11.46 6.65
N VAL A 239 -2.29 -12.36 7.41
CA VAL A 239 -1.67 -13.65 7.76
C VAL A 239 -1.49 -14.51 6.50
N VAL A 240 -2.49 -14.61 5.64
CA VAL A 240 -2.37 -15.36 4.36
C VAL A 240 -1.31 -14.73 3.46
N LYS A 241 -1.35 -13.40 3.30
CA LYS A 241 -0.36 -12.64 2.53
C LYS A 241 1.06 -12.85 3.06
N ALA A 242 1.21 -12.87 4.38
CA ALA A 242 2.50 -13.10 5.02
C ALA A 242 3.01 -14.52 4.73
N LEU A 243 2.17 -15.54 4.89
CA LEU A 243 2.52 -16.93 4.56
C LEU A 243 2.95 -17.10 3.09
N LEU A 244 2.27 -16.43 2.16
CA LEU A 244 2.63 -16.42 0.73
C LEU A 244 3.95 -15.65 0.47
N SER A 245 4.32 -14.70 1.34
CA SER A 245 5.54 -13.91 1.19
C SER A 245 6.80 -14.63 1.69
N LEU A 246 6.67 -15.62 2.58
CA LEU A 246 7.82 -16.33 3.17
C LEU A 246 8.73 -17.03 2.14
N PRO A 247 8.21 -17.80 1.16
CA PRO A 247 9.07 -18.47 0.17
C PRO A 247 9.80 -17.49 -0.76
N ILE A 248 9.26 -16.28 -0.92
CA ILE A 248 9.86 -15.20 -1.72
C ILE A 248 11.08 -14.64 -0.98
N GLN A 249 10.94 -14.37 0.32
CA GLN A 249 12.04 -13.86 1.15
C GLN A 249 13.21 -14.85 1.29
N ALA A 250 12.93 -16.16 1.26
CA ALA A 250 13.95 -17.19 1.30
C ALA A 250 14.84 -17.27 0.03
N GLN A 251 14.64 -16.39 -0.97
CA GLN A 251 15.37 -16.33 -2.26
C GLN A 251 15.45 -17.68 -3.00
N SER A 252 14.49 -18.57 -2.76
CA SER A 252 14.54 -19.96 -3.20
C SER A 252 13.79 -20.26 -4.51
N ALA A 253 13.07 -19.28 -5.07
CA ALA A 253 12.14 -19.51 -6.17
C ALA A 253 12.42 -18.62 -7.40
N ASP A 254 13.12 -19.17 -8.40
CA ASP A 254 13.27 -18.54 -9.73
C ASP A 254 12.10 -18.85 -10.68
N SER A 255 11.20 -19.75 -10.30
CA SER A 255 10.07 -20.20 -11.14
C SER A 255 8.87 -20.59 -10.29
N GLY A 256 7.66 -20.50 -10.85
CA GLY A 256 6.43 -20.81 -10.11
C GLY A 256 6.37 -22.24 -9.57
N LEU A 257 6.99 -23.21 -10.24
CA LEU A 257 7.08 -24.59 -9.74
C LEU A 257 7.91 -24.69 -8.45
N LYS A 258 9.07 -24.03 -8.42
CA LYS A 258 9.93 -24.01 -7.22
C LYS A 258 9.23 -23.29 -6.08
N TYR A 259 8.56 -22.18 -6.39
CA TYR A 259 7.75 -21.45 -5.42
C TYR A 259 6.70 -22.37 -4.76
N VAL A 260 5.88 -23.06 -5.57
CA VAL A 260 4.82 -23.95 -5.05
C VAL A 260 5.40 -25.09 -4.22
N MET A 261 6.55 -25.66 -4.59
CA MET A 261 7.20 -26.72 -3.83
C MET A 261 7.68 -26.23 -2.46
N GLU A 262 8.35 -25.07 -2.41
CA GLU A 262 8.83 -24.52 -1.14
C GLU A 262 7.66 -24.05 -0.27
N PHE A 263 6.65 -23.39 -0.85
CA PHE A 263 5.41 -23.05 -0.15
C PHE A 263 4.74 -24.28 0.44
N SER A 264 4.58 -25.36 -0.33
CA SER A 264 4.02 -26.63 0.16
C SER A 264 4.83 -27.23 1.31
N LYS A 265 6.15 -27.09 1.28
CA LYS A 265 7.04 -27.55 2.35
C LYS A 265 6.87 -26.71 3.62
N MET A 266 6.83 -25.39 3.52
CA MET A 266 6.60 -24.47 4.64
C MET A 266 5.20 -24.65 5.23
N LEU A 267 4.21 -24.82 4.36
CA LEU A 267 2.83 -25.02 4.74
C LEU A 267 2.67 -26.25 5.62
N ARG A 268 3.50 -27.30 5.51
CA ARG A 268 3.40 -28.46 6.43
C ARG A 268 3.53 -28.08 7.91
N ASP A 269 4.44 -27.16 8.23
CA ASP A 269 4.68 -26.73 9.61
C ASP A 269 3.68 -25.64 10.02
N LEU A 270 3.32 -24.75 9.09
CA LEU A 270 2.45 -23.58 9.35
C LEU A 270 0.97 -23.84 9.05
N PHE A 271 0.60 -25.04 8.61
CA PHE A 271 -0.78 -25.41 8.26
C PHE A 271 -1.78 -25.14 9.39
N PRO A 272 -1.49 -25.43 10.68
CA PRO A 272 -2.42 -25.16 11.76
C PRO A 272 -2.74 -23.66 11.92
N ILE A 273 -1.81 -22.78 11.55
CA ILE A 273 -2.01 -21.33 11.57
C ILE A 273 -2.99 -20.96 10.46
N LEU A 274 -2.77 -21.44 9.23
CA LEU A 274 -3.67 -21.18 8.11
C LEU A 274 -5.11 -21.65 8.41
N GLN A 275 -5.27 -22.86 8.96
CA GLN A 275 -6.56 -23.39 9.39
C GLN A 275 -7.20 -22.59 10.55
N ASN A 276 -6.41 -21.91 11.37
CA ASN A 276 -6.95 -21.09 12.45
C ASN A 276 -7.59 -19.79 11.95
N TYR A 277 -7.04 -19.20 10.89
CA TYR A 277 -7.53 -17.92 10.34
C TYR A 277 -8.53 -18.11 9.19
N VAL A 278 -8.39 -19.13 8.35
CA VAL A 278 -9.33 -19.40 7.25
C VAL A 278 -10.36 -20.46 7.69
N ARG A 279 -11.45 -20.00 8.34
CA ARG A 279 -12.47 -20.88 8.97
C ARG A 279 -13.89 -20.75 8.42
N ASN A 280 -14.21 -19.63 7.78
CA ASN A 280 -15.55 -19.31 7.32
C ASN A 280 -15.48 -18.75 5.90
N SER A 281 -16.65 -18.61 5.25
CA SER A 281 -16.74 -18.08 3.89
C SER A 281 -16.08 -16.70 3.76
N ASP A 282 -16.24 -15.85 4.78
CA ASP A 282 -15.60 -14.54 4.84
C ASP A 282 -14.06 -14.63 4.78
N ALA A 283 -13.44 -15.49 5.59
CA ALA A 283 -12.00 -15.68 5.59
C ALA A 283 -11.49 -16.40 4.34
N GLN A 284 -12.32 -17.21 3.68
CA GLN A 284 -11.99 -17.78 2.37
C GLN A 284 -11.92 -16.69 1.30
N ASP A 285 -12.86 -15.72 1.33
CA ASP A 285 -12.81 -14.55 0.47
C ASP A 285 -11.54 -13.70 0.75
N ASP A 286 -11.17 -13.49 2.02
CA ASP A 286 -9.90 -12.81 2.39
C ASP A 286 -8.66 -13.54 1.84
N CYS A 287 -8.66 -14.87 1.94
CA CYS A 287 -7.58 -15.73 1.47
C CYS A 287 -7.42 -15.64 -0.06
N LEU A 288 -8.53 -15.67 -0.79
CA LEU A 288 -8.55 -15.52 -2.25
C LEU A 288 -8.10 -14.13 -2.68
N GLN A 289 -8.51 -13.07 -1.97
CA GLN A 289 -8.02 -11.71 -2.23
C GLN A 289 -6.50 -11.61 -2.01
N ALA A 290 -5.98 -12.19 -0.94
CA ALA A 290 -4.53 -12.20 -0.68
C ALA A 290 -3.75 -12.96 -1.77
N LEU A 291 -4.29 -14.08 -2.27
CA LEU A 291 -3.70 -14.81 -3.39
C LEU A 291 -3.71 -14.00 -4.69
N GLU A 292 -4.81 -13.33 -5.00
CA GLU A 292 -4.95 -12.50 -6.20
C GLU A 292 -3.95 -11.33 -6.17
N ASP A 293 -3.86 -10.60 -5.05
CA ASP A 293 -2.92 -9.48 -4.88
C ASP A 293 -1.45 -9.94 -4.97
N MET A 294 -1.13 -11.10 -4.38
CA MET A 294 0.22 -11.66 -4.44
C MET A 294 0.57 -12.14 -5.86
N ALA A 295 -0.38 -12.74 -6.58
CA ALA A 295 -0.19 -13.14 -7.97
C ALA A 295 -0.09 -11.93 -8.92
N ALA A 296 -0.81 -10.85 -8.63
CA ALA A 296 -0.73 -9.62 -9.42
C ALA A 296 0.62 -8.88 -9.23
N SER A 297 1.26 -9.02 -8.07
CA SER A 297 2.52 -8.37 -7.73
C SER A 297 3.78 -9.20 -7.97
N THR A 298 3.66 -10.54 -8.05
CA THR A 298 4.81 -11.45 -8.15
C THR A 298 4.62 -12.50 -9.25
N ASP A 299 5.47 -12.45 -10.29
CA ASP A 299 5.40 -13.36 -11.44
C ASP A 299 5.51 -14.84 -11.07
N THR A 300 6.38 -15.20 -10.11
CA THR A 300 6.51 -16.60 -9.67
C THR A 300 5.24 -17.11 -9.00
N VAL A 301 4.50 -16.24 -8.30
CA VAL A 301 3.21 -16.59 -7.70
C VAL A 301 2.15 -16.73 -8.78
N CYS A 302 2.14 -15.82 -9.77
CA CYS A 302 1.28 -15.87 -10.94
C CYS A 302 1.44 -17.19 -11.72
N GLU A 303 2.68 -17.59 -12.04
CA GLU A 303 2.97 -18.88 -12.70
C GLU A 303 2.48 -20.09 -11.88
N GLY A 304 2.52 -19.98 -10.56
CA GLY A 304 2.12 -21.03 -9.62
C GLY A 304 0.63 -21.03 -9.22
N LEU A 305 -0.14 -20.00 -9.59
CA LEU A 305 -1.46 -19.70 -9.02
C LEU A 305 -2.43 -20.88 -9.13
N LEU A 306 -2.54 -21.50 -10.31
CA LEU A 306 -3.40 -22.66 -10.53
C LEU A 306 -3.08 -23.80 -9.55
N LYS A 307 -1.80 -24.08 -9.31
CA LYS A 307 -1.37 -25.15 -8.40
C LYS A 307 -1.56 -24.77 -6.93
N LEU A 308 -1.47 -23.49 -6.58
CA LEU A 308 -1.77 -23.02 -5.23
C LEU A 308 -3.25 -23.16 -4.91
N LEU A 309 -4.14 -22.79 -5.85
CA LEU A 309 -5.58 -22.98 -5.68
C LEU A 309 -5.93 -24.45 -5.50
N HIS A 310 -5.39 -25.33 -6.36
CA HIS A 310 -5.58 -26.76 -6.23
C HIS A 310 -5.05 -27.31 -4.88
N LEU A 311 -3.87 -26.85 -4.44
CA LEU A 311 -3.29 -27.23 -3.15
C LEU A 311 -4.17 -26.81 -1.96
N LEU A 312 -4.72 -25.60 -1.99
CA LEU A 312 -5.56 -25.08 -0.90
C LEU A 312 -6.95 -25.71 -0.90
N TYR A 313 -7.47 -26.08 -2.07
CA TYR A 313 -8.68 -26.89 -2.22
C TYR A 313 -8.47 -28.31 -1.66
N ASP A 314 -7.40 -29.01 -2.06
CA ASP A 314 -7.05 -30.37 -1.57
C ASP A 314 -6.81 -30.44 -0.05
N LYS A 315 -6.55 -29.27 0.57
CA LYS A 315 -6.29 -29.12 2.01
C LYS A 315 -7.51 -28.64 2.79
N ASP A 316 -8.68 -28.56 2.15
CA ASP A 316 -9.94 -28.10 2.73
C ASP A 316 -9.86 -26.67 3.30
N ILE A 317 -8.98 -25.82 2.76
CA ILE A 317 -8.87 -24.40 3.15
C ILE A 317 -9.87 -23.56 2.37
N LEU A 318 -9.95 -23.79 1.05
CA LEU A 318 -10.87 -23.10 0.14
C LEU A 318 -11.95 -24.07 -0.32
N GLY A 319 -13.20 -23.69 -0.15
CA GLY A 319 -14.35 -24.44 -0.68
C GLY A 319 -14.61 -24.09 -2.15
N GLU A 320 -15.31 -25.00 -2.83
CA GLU A 320 -15.73 -24.82 -4.22
C GLU A 320 -16.55 -23.54 -4.43
N ASP A 321 -17.59 -23.34 -3.61
CA ASP A 321 -18.44 -22.14 -3.67
C ASP A 321 -17.64 -20.84 -3.61
N ALA A 322 -16.61 -20.77 -2.76
CA ALA A 322 -15.77 -19.59 -2.61
C ALA A 322 -14.90 -19.34 -3.85
N ILE A 323 -14.32 -20.41 -4.42
CA ILE A 323 -13.50 -20.34 -5.63
C ILE A 323 -14.34 -19.90 -6.83
N LEU A 324 -15.54 -20.48 -7.01
CA LEU A 324 -16.45 -20.11 -8.10
C LEU A 324 -16.98 -18.68 -7.95
N LYS A 325 -17.32 -18.25 -6.73
CA LYS A 325 -17.73 -16.87 -6.43
C LYS A 325 -16.60 -15.88 -6.78
N TRP A 326 -15.37 -16.18 -6.38
CA TRP A 326 -14.21 -15.34 -6.71
C TRP A 326 -13.94 -15.28 -8.22
N TYR A 327 -13.97 -16.42 -8.92
CA TYR A 327 -13.76 -16.47 -10.37
C TYR A 327 -14.80 -15.65 -11.14
N ASN A 328 -16.07 -15.70 -10.72
CA ASN A 328 -17.19 -14.99 -11.35
C ASN A 328 -17.37 -13.54 -10.87
N SER A 329 -16.48 -13.03 -10.01
CA SER A 329 -16.60 -11.65 -9.52
C SER A 329 -16.37 -10.63 -10.64
N ASP A 330 -17.18 -9.56 -10.68
CA ASP A 330 -17.21 -8.54 -11.75
C ASP A 330 -16.07 -7.50 -11.69
N ASP A 331 -14.98 -7.79 -10.96
CA ASP A 331 -13.88 -6.84 -10.81
C ASP A 331 -13.19 -6.54 -12.13
N LYS A 332 -13.27 -5.28 -12.55
CA LYS A 332 -12.84 -4.76 -13.86
C LYS A 332 -11.34 -4.46 -13.93
N SER A 333 -10.56 -4.88 -12.94
CA SER A 333 -9.09 -4.78 -13.02
C SER A 333 -8.59 -5.70 -14.14
N SER A 334 -7.86 -5.14 -15.10
CA SER A 334 -7.35 -5.89 -16.26
C SER A 334 -6.43 -7.04 -15.84
N THR A 335 -5.70 -6.90 -14.72
CA THR A 335 -4.83 -7.92 -14.13
C THR A 335 -5.63 -9.04 -13.47
N ALA A 336 -6.65 -8.73 -12.66
CA ALA A 336 -7.50 -9.74 -12.01
C ALA A 336 -8.21 -10.63 -13.05
N ALA A 337 -8.74 -10.02 -14.12
CA ALA A 337 -9.38 -10.75 -15.21
C ALA A 337 -8.39 -11.68 -15.96
N ALA A 338 -7.14 -11.25 -16.15
CA ALA A 338 -6.10 -12.08 -16.77
C ALA A 338 -5.70 -13.27 -15.89
N LEU A 339 -5.54 -13.05 -14.59
CA LEU A 339 -5.25 -14.12 -13.60
C LEU A 339 -6.37 -15.15 -13.55
N ARG A 340 -7.62 -14.70 -13.50
CA ARG A 340 -8.79 -15.60 -13.52
C ARG A 340 -8.81 -16.44 -14.79
N LYS A 341 -8.53 -15.85 -15.95
CA LYS A 341 -8.43 -16.61 -17.22
C LYS A 341 -7.36 -17.71 -17.20
N GLN A 342 -6.24 -17.51 -16.49
CA GLN A 342 -5.18 -18.52 -16.36
C GLN A 342 -5.65 -19.76 -15.60
N VAL A 343 -6.54 -19.59 -14.61
CA VAL A 343 -7.05 -20.68 -13.77
C VAL A 343 -8.32 -21.33 -14.33
N ALA A 344 -8.82 -20.89 -15.49
CA ALA A 344 -10.00 -21.46 -16.15
C ALA A 344 -9.96 -22.99 -16.33
N PRO A 345 -8.82 -23.66 -16.63
CA PRO A 345 -8.76 -25.12 -16.68
C PRO A 345 -9.07 -25.80 -15.33
N PHE A 346 -8.70 -25.17 -14.21
CA PHE A 346 -9.00 -25.66 -12.87
C PHE A 346 -10.47 -25.45 -12.51
N ILE A 347 -11.04 -24.29 -12.86
CA ILE A 347 -12.47 -24.02 -12.66
C ILE A 347 -13.33 -25.02 -13.42
N LYS A 348 -12.99 -25.29 -14.69
CA LYS A 348 -13.68 -26.30 -15.49
C LYS A 348 -13.61 -27.70 -14.84
N TRP A 349 -12.44 -28.07 -14.31
CA TRP A 349 -12.28 -29.33 -13.59
C TRP A 349 -13.12 -29.38 -12.31
N LEU A 350 -13.21 -28.26 -11.58
CA LEU A 350 -14.03 -28.13 -10.38
C LEU A 350 -15.51 -28.38 -10.69
N GLU A 351 -16.04 -27.69 -11.71
CA GLU A 351 -17.43 -27.83 -12.17
C GLU A 351 -17.74 -29.26 -12.66
N GLU A 352 -16.82 -29.91 -13.38
CA GLU A 352 -17.00 -31.29 -13.86
C GLU A 352 -16.95 -32.33 -12.72
N ALA A 353 -16.19 -32.08 -11.65
CA ALA A 353 -16.06 -32.99 -10.52
C ALA A 353 -17.32 -33.05 -9.64
N ASP A 354 -18.07 -31.94 -9.56
CA ASP A 354 -19.31 -31.87 -8.81
C ASP A 354 -20.48 -32.53 -9.56
N GLU A 355 -20.54 -32.41 -10.90
CA GLU A 355 -21.55 -33.06 -11.74
C GLU A 355 -21.53 -34.61 -11.64
N GLU A 356 -20.35 -35.23 -11.50
CA GLU A 356 -20.23 -36.69 -11.32
C GLU A 356 -20.68 -37.17 -9.92
N SER A 357 -20.68 -36.29 -8.91
CA SER A 357 -21.04 -36.62 -7.53
C SER A 357 -22.56 -36.66 -7.34
N ASP A 358 -23.29 -35.77 -8.01
CA ASP A 358 -24.75 -35.67 -7.94
C ASP A 358 -25.49 -36.74 -8.77
N GLU A 359 -24.90 -37.24 -9.87
CA GLU A 359 -25.51 -38.32 -10.66
C GLU A 359 -25.57 -39.66 -9.89
N SER A 360 -24.69 -39.86 -8.89
CA SER A 360 -24.61 -41.10 -8.10
C SER A 360 -25.66 -41.25 -7.00
N GLN A 361 -26.47 -40.21 -6.73
CA GLN A 361 -27.54 -40.24 -5.71
C GLN A 361 -28.94 -40.43 -6.30
N SER A 362 -29.06 -40.67 -7.61
CA SER A 362 -30.35 -40.72 -8.31
C SER A 362 -30.78 -42.08 -8.87
N ASP A 363 -30.07 -43.17 -8.56
CA ASP A 363 -30.44 -44.55 -8.96
C ASP A 363 -30.92 -45.46 -7.81
#